data_AF-A0A7V1NAH1-F1
#
_entry.id   AF-A0A7V1NAH1-F1
#
_cell.length_a   1.000
_cell.length_b   1.000
_cell.length_c   1.000
_cell.angle_alpha   90.00
_cell.angle_beta   90.00
_cell.angle_gamma   90.00
#
_symmetry.space_group_name_H-M   'P 1'
#
loop_
_entity.id
_entity.type
_entity.pdbx_description
1 polymer ?
#
loop_
_entity_poly.entity_id
_entity_poly.type
_entity_poly.pdbx_seq_one_letter_code
_entity_poly.pdbx_strand_id
1 'polypeptide(L)'
;MADDEHAVIMADPEGIIGYWSPGATSLFGYLPDEAVGRSLDLIVPEAFRERHWAGFHRAVSSGICRLDRATTNIPVRHKTGSVEAYPGRFVFLQGPRGDVVGVLGIYSKRQGSEVAFGPVREL
;
A
#
# COMPACT_ATOMS: atom_id res chain seq x y z
N MET A 1 -18.14 5.18 -13.93
CA MET A 1 -18.30 5.15 -12.46
C MET A 1 -17.04 4.51 -11.94
N ALA A 2 -16.16 5.27 -11.27
CA ALA A 2 -14.84 4.77 -10.88
C ALA A 2 -15.01 3.58 -9.93
N ASP A 3 -14.18 2.58 -10.13
CA ASP A 3 -14.25 1.26 -9.51
C ASP A 3 -13.97 1.36 -8.00
N ASP A 4 -15.03 1.48 -7.20
CA ASP A 4 -14.99 1.55 -5.72
C ASP A 4 -14.55 0.21 -5.08
N GLU A 5 -14.31 -0.81 -5.89
CA GLU A 5 -13.85 -2.13 -5.47
C GLU A 5 -12.40 -2.12 -4.97
N HIS A 6 -11.57 -1.20 -5.50
CA HIS A 6 -10.16 -1.11 -5.17
C HIS A 6 -9.78 0.24 -4.52
N ALA A 7 -9.04 0.14 -3.42
CA ALA A 7 -8.36 1.28 -2.82
C ALA A 7 -7.03 1.52 -3.54
N VAL A 8 -6.88 2.71 -4.14
CA VAL A 8 -5.70 3.07 -4.92
C VAL A 8 -5.09 4.33 -4.31
N ILE A 9 -3.79 4.27 -4.03
CA ILE A 9 -2.99 5.38 -3.52
C ILE A 9 -1.76 5.56 -4.40
N MET A 10 -1.36 6.81 -4.65
CA MET A 10 -0.05 7.12 -5.24
C MET A 10 0.75 7.97 -4.28
N ALA A 11 2.03 7.66 -4.13
CA ALA A 11 2.98 8.50 -3.41
C ALA A 11 4.23 8.76 -4.25
N ASP A 12 4.90 9.87 -3.96
CA ASP A 12 6.21 10.20 -4.55
C ASP A 12 7.33 9.32 -3.94
N PRO A 13 8.58 9.44 -4.43
CA PRO A 13 9.73 8.67 -3.92
C PRO A 13 10.08 8.96 -2.45
N GLU A 14 9.60 10.06 -1.89
CA GLU A 14 9.71 10.42 -0.47
C GLU A 14 8.56 9.83 0.37
N GLY A 15 7.58 9.20 -0.29
CA GLY A 15 6.42 8.59 0.32
C GLY A 15 5.36 9.59 0.77
N ILE A 16 5.30 10.77 0.14
CA ILE A 16 4.21 11.73 0.28
C ILE A 16 3.09 11.38 -0.69
N ILE A 17 1.88 11.24 -0.16
CA ILE A 17 0.69 10.84 -0.91
C ILE A 17 0.28 11.97 -1.86
N GLY A 18 0.27 11.68 -3.16
CA GLY A 18 -0.17 12.60 -4.21
C GLY A 18 -1.57 12.28 -4.76
N TYR A 19 -2.05 11.04 -4.57
CA TYR A 19 -3.37 10.61 -5.03
C TYR A 19 -4.04 9.66 -4.04
N TRP A 20 -5.35 9.79 -3.93
CA TRP A 20 -6.21 9.01 -3.05
C TRP A 20 -7.56 8.72 -3.72
N SER A 21 -7.86 7.44 -3.96
CA SER A 21 -9.12 7.06 -4.64
C SER A 21 -10.33 7.08 -3.70
N PRO A 22 -11.57 7.11 -4.24
CA PRO A 22 -12.78 6.85 -3.46
C PRO A 22 -12.74 5.52 -2.69
N GLY A 23 -12.27 4.44 -3.31
CA GLY A 23 -12.05 3.16 -2.64
C GLY A 23 -11.06 3.24 -1.47
N ALA A 24 -10.04 4.09 -1.55
CA ALA A 24 -9.10 4.33 -0.45
C ALA A 24 -9.77 5.04 0.72
N THR A 25 -10.68 5.98 0.44
CA THR A 25 -11.53 6.61 1.47
C THR A 25 -12.39 5.55 2.17
N SER A 26 -13.03 4.68 1.39
CA SER A 26 -13.88 3.59 1.89
C SER A 26 -13.13 2.48 2.63
N LEU A 27 -11.82 2.33 2.44
CA LEU A 27 -11.01 1.28 3.06
C LEU A 27 -10.21 1.80 4.27
N PHE A 28 -9.60 2.98 4.18
CA PHE A 28 -8.74 3.53 5.24
C PHE A 28 -9.45 4.59 6.11
N GLY A 29 -10.60 5.10 5.67
CA GLY A 29 -11.44 6.03 6.43
C GLY A 29 -11.02 7.50 6.37
N TYR A 30 -9.97 7.83 5.62
CA TYR A 30 -9.51 9.20 5.41
C TYR A 30 -10.08 9.78 4.12
N LEU A 31 -10.51 11.05 4.15
CA LEU A 31 -10.88 11.80 2.95
C LEU A 31 -9.62 12.18 2.15
N PRO A 32 -9.73 12.45 0.83
CA PRO A 32 -8.59 12.92 0.03
C PRO A 32 -7.87 14.11 0.65
N ASP A 33 -8.61 15.10 1.15
CA ASP A 33 -8.05 16.32 1.77
C ASP A 33 -7.32 16.06 3.10
N GLU A 34 -7.56 14.91 3.72
CA GLU A 34 -6.87 14.48 4.95
C GLU A 34 -5.62 13.63 4.64
N ALA A 35 -5.53 13.07 3.43
CA ALA A 35 -4.52 12.10 3.03
C ALA A 35 -3.47 12.69 2.08
N VAL A 36 -3.89 13.46 1.08
CA VAL A 36 -2.98 14.07 0.10
C VAL A 36 -2.05 15.07 0.80
N GLY A 37 -0.76 15.03 0.46
CA GLY A 37 0.30 15.80 1.11
C GLY A 37 0.78 15.21 2.44
N ARG A 38 0.23 14.08 2.89
CA ARG A 38 0.69 13.36 4.09
C ARG A 38 1.62 12.21 3.72
N SER A 39 2.43 11.79 4.68
CA SER A 39 3.26 10.60 4.56
C SER A 39 2.43 9.31 4.54
N LEU A 40 2.95 8.26 3.90
CA LEU A 40 2.43 6.88 3.98
C LEU A 40 2.25 6.37 5.42
N ASP A 41 2.95 6.95 6.40
CA ASP A 41 2.76 6.69 7.85
C ASP A 41 1.31 6.85 8.33
N LEU A 42 0.49 7.58 7.57
CA LEU A 42 -0.95 7.71 7.82
C LEU A 42 -1.64 6.34 7.90
N ILE A 43 -1.27 5.43 6.99
CA ILE A 43 -1.85 4.09 6.84
C ILE A 43 -0.89 2.96 7.22
N VAL A 44 0.40 3.25 7.44
CA VAL A 44 1.35 2.24 7.93
C VAL A 44 1.27 2.20 9.46
N PRO A 45 0.92 1.05 10.07
CA PRO A 45 0.88 0.93 11.53
C PRO A 45 2.27 1.17 12.13
N GLU A 46 2.31 1.83 13.27
CA GLU A 46 3.55 2.31 13.91
C GLU A 46 4.60 1.20 14.07
N ALA A 47 4.18 0.03 14.56
CA ALA A 47 5.05 -1.14 14.76
C ALA A 47 5.72 -1.66 13.47
N PHE A 48 5.21 -1.31 12.29
CA PHE A 48 5.75 -1.75 11.00
C PHE A 48 6.51 -0.65 10.24
N ARG A 49 6.51 0.60 10.72
CA ARG A 49 7.08 1.75 9.98
C ARG A 49 8.56 1.56 9.64
N GLU A 50 9.37 1.12 10.58
CA GLU A 50 10.81 0.92 10.34
C GLU A 50 11.05 -0.07 9.19
N ARG A 51 10.40 -1.24 9.26
CA ARG A 51 10.51 -2.28 8.22
C ARG A 51 9.93 -1.79 6.88
N HIS A 52 8.80 -1.09 6.92
CA HIS A 52 8.17 -0.50 5.74
C HIS A 52 9.14 0.45 5.04
N TRP A 53 9.67 1.46 5.74
CA TRP A 53 10.56 2.46 5.16
C TRP A 53 11.88 1.87 4.68
N ALA A 54 12.45 0.91 5.41
CA ALA A 54 13.62 0.20 4.95
C ALA A 54 13.35 -0.55 3.62
N GLY A 55 12.17 -1.17 3.48
CA GLY A 55 11.74 -1.81 2.23
C GLY A 55 11.47 -0.81 1.11
N PHE A 56 10.77 0.27 1.43
CA PHE A 56 10.40 1.34 0.51
C PHE A 56 11.64 2.01 -0.08
N HIS A 57 12.58 2.46 0.75
CA HIS A 57 13.82 3.09 0.27
C HIS A 57 14.66 2.15 -0.60
N ARG A 58 14.74 0.86 -0.24
CA ARG A 58 15.40 -0.14 -1.10
C ARG A 58 14.70 -0.26 -2.46
N ALA A 59 13.38 -0.29 -2.50
CA ALA A 59 12.62 -0.39 -3.74
C ALA A 59 12.73 0.90 -4.59
N VAL A 60 12.69 2.08 -3.97
CA VAL A 60 12.94 3.37 -4.63
C VAL A 60 14.34 3.40 -5.24
N SER A 61 15.37 2.98 -4.49
CA SER A 61 16.76 3.02 -4.97
C SER A 61 17.09 1.98 -6.06
N SER A 62 16.41 0.83 -6.06
CA SER A 62 16.71 -0.28 -6.97
C SER A 62 15.73 -0.42 -8.13
N GLY A 63 14.57 0.25 -8.05
CA GLY A 63 13.45 0.05 -8.97
C GLY A 63 12.75 -1.31 -8.83
N ILE A 64 13.19 -2.18 -7.92
CA ILE A 64 12.67 -3.54 -7.74
C ILE A 64 11.90 -3.64 -6.43
N CYS A 65 10.62 -3.99 -6.52
CA CYS A 65 9.83 -4.35 -5.34
C CYS A 65 9.76 -5.87 -5.20
N ARG A 66 10.28 -6.43 -4.09
CA ARG A 66 10.18 -7.88 -3.81
C ARG A 66 8.77 -8.37 -3.48
N LEU A 67 7.79 -7.45 -3.38
CA LEU A 67 6.36 -7.75 -3.22
C LEU A 67 5.63 -7.85 -4.57
N ASP A 68 6.33 -7.69 -5.70
CA ASP A 68 5.79 -7.79 -7.06
C ASP A 68 5.11 -9.15 -7.35
N ARG A 69 5.56 -10.22 -6.69
CA ARG A 69 5.18 -11.61 -6.97
C ARG A 69 4.20 -12.26 -5.99
N ALA A 70 3.85 -11.61 -4.88
CA ALA A 70 2.96 -12.21 -3.88
C ALA A 70 1.90 -11.21 -3.40
N THR A 71 0.63 -11.57 -3.59
CA THR A 71 -0.50 -10.89 -2.94
C THR A 71 -0.45 -11.22 -1.46
N THR A 72 0.30 -10.44 -0.67
CA THR A 72 0.37 -10.63 0.78
C THR A 72 -0.73 -9.78 1.45
N ASN A 73 -1.26 -10.27 2.57
CA ASN A 73 -2.11 -9.45 3.42
C ASN A 73 -1.24 -8.41 4.13
N ILE A 74 -1.32 -7.16 3.68
CA ILE A 74 -0.56 -6.03 4.22
C ILE A 74 -1.34 -5.44 5.40
N PRO A 75 -0.73 -5.36 6.60
CA PRO A 75 -1.35 -4.67 7.73
C PRO A 75 -1.40 -3.17 7.45
N VAL A 76 -2.60 -2.60 7.53
CA VAL A 76 -2.87 -1.18 7.32
C VAL A 76 -3.60 -0.61 8.52
N ARG A 77 -3.30 0.63 8.86
CA ARG A 77 -3.95 1.40 9.91
C ARG A 77 -5.12 2.18 9.33
N HIS A 78 -6.30 1.93 9.86
CA HIS A 78 -7.50 2.71 9.57
C HIS A 78 -7.54 4.01 10.42
N LYS A 79 -8.33 5.00 10.00
CA LYS A 79 -8.50 6.28 10.72
C LYS A 79 -8.95 6.15 12.17
N THR A 80 -9.74 5.12 12.48
CA THR A 80 -10.19 4.80 13.85
C THR A 80 -9.07 4.28 14.75
N GLY A 81 -7.91 3.96 14.17
CA GLY A 81 -6.77 3.34 14.87
C GLY A 81 -6.77 1.81 14.79
N SER A 82 -7.78 1.16 14.22
CA SER A 82 -7.74 -0.29 13.98
C SER A 82 -6.65 -0.65 12.97
N VAL A 83 -6.08 -1.84 13.11
CA VAL A 83 -5.14 -2.41 12.15
C VAL A 83 -5.77 -3.64 11.54
N GLU A 84 -5.89 -3.64 10.22
CA GLU A 84 -6.52 -4.71 9.45
C GLU A 84 -5.62 -5.09 8.28
N ALA A 85 -5.71 -6.33 7.81
CA ALA A 85 -4.82 -6.83 6.77
C ALA A 85 -5.56 -7.02 5.45
N TYR A 86 -5.06 -6.39 4.39
CA TYR A 86 -5.69 -6.43 3.06
C TYR A 86 -4.70 -6.94 2.00
N PRO A 87 -5.16 -7.72 1.01
CA PRO A 87 -4.41 -7.97 -0.21
C PRO A 87 -3.90 -6.66 -0.81
N GLY A 88 -2.59 -6.50 -0.90
CA GLY A 88 -1.94 -5.30 -1.45
C GLY A 88 -0.95 -5.63 -2.55
N ARG A 89 -0.90 -4.79 -3.58
CA ARG A 89 0.11 -4.80 -4.65
C ARG A 89 0.76 -3.42 -4.75
N PHE A 90 2.06 -3.40 -4.96
CA PHE A 90 2.84 -2.17 -5.14
C PHE A 90 3.53 -2.16 -6.50
N VAL A 91 3.39 -1.05 -7.22
CA VAL A 91 4.07 -0.82 -8.50
C VAL A 91 4.94 0.42 -8.35
N PHE A 92 6.23 0.28 -8.64
CA PHE A 92 7.18 1.40 -8.63
C PHE A 92 7.30 1.94 -10.05
N LEU A 93 6.87 3.18 -10.24
CA LEU A 93 6.81 3.84 -11.54
C LEU A 93 8.21 4.33 -11.92
N GLN A 94 8.69 3.90 -13.08
CA GLN A 94 9.99 4.28 -13.61
C GLN A 94 9.87 5.54 -14.48
N GLY A 95 10.73 6.51 -14.22
CA GLY A 95 10.96 7.68 -15.04
C GLY A 95 11.84 7.36 -16.25
N PRO A 96 11.97 8.32 -17.18
CA PRO A 96 12.72 8.13 -18.42
C PRO A 96 14.22 7.91 -18.22
N ARG A 97 14.78 8.19 -17.03
CA ARG A 97 16.21 8.01 -16.72
C ARG A 97 16.47 6.75 -15.88
N GLY A 98 15.45 5.90 -15.67
CA GLY A 98 15.53 4.73 -14.80
C GLY A 98 15.46 5.07 -13.31
N ASP A 99 15.12 6.31 -12.97
CA ASP A 99 14.78 6.76 -11.62
C ASP A 99 13.35 6.36 -11.27
N VAL A 100 13.09 5.97 -10.02
CA VAL A 100 11.72 5.81 -9.53
C VAL A 100 11.11 7.19 -9.33
N VAL A 101 9.97 7.45 -9.96
CA VAL A 101 9.24 8.72 -9.87
C VAL A 101 7.99 8.64 -8.99
N GLY A 102 7.63 7.45 -8.54
CA GLY A 102 6.53 7.25 -7.60
C GLY A 102 6.19 5.80 -7.36
N VAL A 103 5.27 5.58 -6.43
CA VAL A 103 4.72 4.26 -6.08
C VAL A 103 3.20 4.29 -6.21
N LEU A 104 2.64 3.21 -6.73
CA LEU A 104 1.21 2.95 -6.75
C LEU A 104 0.92 1.78 -5.81
N GLY A 105 0.08 2.01 -4.79
CA GLY A 105 -0.45 0.98 -3.91
C GLY A 105 -1.89 0.65 -4.29
N ILE A 106 -2.18 -0.61 -4.57
CA ILE A 106 -3.53 -1.10 -4.91
C ILE A 106 -3.92 -2.13 -3.87
N TYR A 107 -5.04 -1.90 -3.18
CA TYR A 107 -5.58 -2.79 -2.17
C TYR A 107 -6.98 -3.22 -2.54
N SER A 108 -7.28 -4.50 -2.31
CA SER A 108 -8.62 -5.06 -2.51
C SER A 108 -9.27 -5.34 -1.17
N LYS A 109 -10.57 -5.05 -1.03
CA LYS A 109 -11.33 -5.57 0.11
C LYS A 109 -11.34 -7.10 0.04
N ARG A 110 -11.27 -7.76 1.20
CA ARG A 110 -11.51 -9.21 1.25
C ARG A 110 -12.96 -9.46 0.81
N GLN A 111 -13.17 -10.05 -0.38
CA GLN A 111 -14.46 -10.66 -0.69
C GLN A 111 -14.68 -11.86 0.26
N GLY A 112 -15.90 -12.03 0.76
CA GLY A 112 -16.25 -12.94 1.86
C GLY A 112 -15.90 -14.41 1.62
N SER A 113 -15.44 -15.06 2.71
CA SER A 113 -15.26 -16.52 2.97
C SER A 113 -14.46 -17.37 1.95
N GLU A 114 -13.58 -18.22 2.50
CA GLU A 114 -12.64 -19.17 1.85
C GLU A 114 -11.36 -18.53 1.26
N VAL A 115 -10.12 -18.87 1.64
CA VAL A 115 -9.54 -20.09 2.21
C VAL A 115 -8.57 -19.72 3.34
N ALA A 116 -8.61 -20.45 4.45
CA ALA A 116 -7.54 -20.45 5.43
C ALA A 116 -6.29 -21.08 4.77
N PHE A 117 -5.26 -20.28 4.50
CA PHE A 117 -3.98 -20.82 4.07
C PHE A 117 -3.32 -21.52 5.26
N GLY A 118 -3.18 -22.84 5.17
CA GLY A 118 -2.45 -23.66 6.14
C GLY A 118 -0.97 -23.23 6.24
N PRO A 119 -0.25 -23.67 7.29
CA PRO A 119 1.10 -23.20 7.56
C PRO A 119 2.05 -23.53 6.39
N VAL A 120 2.95 -22.58 6.13
CA VAL A 120 4.07 -22.74 5.19
C VAL A 120 4.90 -23.93 5.65
N ARG A 121 4.95 -25.00 4.84
CA ARG A 121 5.93 -26.07 5.04
C ARG A 121 7.25 -25.61 4.42
N GLU A 122 8.28 -25.56 5.25
CA GLU A 122 9.67 -25.44 4.84
C GLU A 122 10.06 -26.68 4.00
N LEU A 123 10.75 -26.46 2.88
CA LEU A 123 11.49 -27.50 2.15
C LEU A 123 12.92 -27.55 2.68
#